data_AF-A0A2S6Q530-F1
#
_entry.id   AF-A0A2S6Q530-F1
#
_cell.length_a   1.000
_cell.length_b   1.000
_cell.length_c   1.000
_cell.angle_alpha   90.00
_cell.angle_beta   90.00
_cell.angle_gamma   90.00
#
_symmetry.space_group_name_H-M   'P 1'
#
loop_
_entity.id
_entity.type
_entity.pdbx_description
1 polymer ?
#
loop_
_entity_poly.entity_id
_entity_poly.type
_entity_poly.pdbx_seq_one_letter_code
_entity_poly.pdbx_strand_id
1 'polypeptide(L)'
;MADKKLQEFLNITKPSDVAAVNVFAIQNGNDKLVKVKVAANGKNHSFETDTKADQPQNIIMSIINPLIEAGLSNMISVASPDADSFAMQESRIYKELPCDTIALLNAHIKKQLVAA
;
A
#
# COMPACT_ATOMS: atom_id res chain seq x y z
N MET A 1 14.97 6.92 -4.34
CA MET A 1 14.28 5.72 -3.84
C MET A 1 12.98 6.15 -3.21
N ALA A 2 11.88 5.65 -3.75
CA ALA A 2 10.55 6.14 -3.41
C ALA A 2 10.01 5.61 -2.08
N ASP A 3 10.59 4.54 -1.54
CA ASP A 3 10.32 4.07 -0.17
C ASP A 3 10.65 5.17 0.85
N LYS A 4 11.70 5.96 0.60
CA LYS A 4 12.07 7.11 1.43
C LYS A 4 10.98 8.18 1.47
N LYS A 5 10.28 8.42 0.35
CA LYS A 5 9.20 9.43 0.29
C LYS A 5 7.97 8.99 1.09
N LEU A 6 7.63 7.70 1.05
CA LEU A 6 6.56 7.14 1.88
C LEU A 6 6.93 7.29 3.36
N GLN A 7 8.15 6.92 3.75
CA GLN A 7 8.63 7.04 5.14
C GLN A 7 8.64 8.50 5.63
N GLU A 8 9.16 9.42 4.81
CA GLU A 8 9.13 10.86 5.12
C GLU A 8 7.69 11.36 5.32
N PHE A 9 6.75 10.92 4.49
CA PHE A 9 5.34 11.25 4.63
C PHE A 9 4.74 10.69 5.93
N LEU A 10 5.03 9.43 6.28
CA LEU A 10 4.52 8.79 7.50
C LEU A 10 5.06 9.47 8.76
N ASN A 11 6.30 9.97 8.74
CA ASN A 11 6.91 10.66 9.88
C ASN A 11 6.28 12.02 10.20
N ILE A 12 5.64 12.66 9.21
CA ILE A 12 5.04 14.00 9.37
C ILE A 12 3.51 13.97 9.42
N THR A 13 2.89 12.83 9.08
CA THR A 13 1.44 12.69 9.00
C THR A 13 0.94 11.98 10.24
N LYS A 14 -0.02 12.57 10.96
CA LYS A 14 -0.63 11.89 12.10
C LYS A 14 -1.60 10.82 11.61
N PRO A 15 -1.76 9.71 12.34
CA PRO A 15 -2.70 8.65 11.95
C PRO A 15 -4.14 9.16 11.83
N SER A 16 -4.53 10.10 12.70
CA SER A 16 -5.85 10.74 12.70
C SER A 16 -6.18 11.49 11.40
N ASP A 17 -5.16 11.88 10.66
CA ASP A 17 -5.31 12.69 9.45
C ASP A 17 -5.43 11.81 8.19
N VAL A 18 -5.22 10.50 8.34
CA VAL A 18 -5.28 9.49 7.27
C VAL A 18 -6.67 8.86 7.25
N ALA A 19 -7.33 8.93 6.09
CA ALA A 19 -8.64 8.33 5.88
C ALA A 19 -8.56 6.90 5.35
N ALA A 20 -7.60 6.62 4.45
CA ALA A 20 -7.41 5.30 3.85
C ALA A 20 -6.03 5.17 3.20
N VAL A 21 -5.54 3.92 3.13
CA VAL A 21 -4.29 3.53 2.48
C VAL A 21 -4.55 2.36 1.54
N ASN A 22 -4.26 2.51 0.26
CA ASN A 22 -4.36 1.44 -0.73
C ASN A 22 -2.97 1.00 -1.18
N VAL A 23 -2.72 -0.32 -1.16
CA VAL A 23 -1.48 -0.93 -1.64
C VAL A 23 -1.80 -1.88 -2.79
N PHE A 24 -1.21 -1.64 -3.96
CA PHE A 24 -1.46 -2.43 -5.17
C PHE A 24 -0.22 -2.46 -6.05
N ALA A 25 -0.18 -3.38 -7.03
CA ALA A 25 0.92 -3.46 -7.97
C ALA A 25 0.72 -2.56 -9.19
N ILE A 26 1.82 -2.14 -9.80
CA ILE A 26 1.86 -1.37 -11.02
C ILE A 26 2.86 -2.00 -11.98
N GLN A 27 2.64 -1.82 -13.28
CA GLN A 27 3.64 -2.17 -14.28
C GLN A 27 4.47 -0.94 -14.63
N ASN A 28 5.78 -1.04 -14.49
CA ASN A 28 6.73 -0.04 -14.97
C ASN A 28 7.71 -0.73 -15.93
N GLY A 29 7.46 -0.60 -17.23
CA GLY A 29 8.18 -1.34 -18.27
C GLY A 29 7.98 -2.86 -18.12
N ASN A 30 9.08 -3.60 -17.96
CA ASN A 30 9.05 -5.05 -17.73
C ASN A 30 8.87 -5.44 -16.26
N ASP A 31 8.93 -4.47 -15.35
CA ASP A 31 8.88 -4.72 -13.92
C ASP A 31 7.48 -4.57 -13.36
N LYS A 32 7.14 -5.43 -12.39
CA LYS A 32 5.96 -5.27 -11.53
C LYS A 32 6.41 -4.71 -10.19
N LEU A 33 6.02 -3.47 -9.90
CA LEU A 33 6.38 -2.75 -8.67
C LEU A 33 5.14 -2.55 -7.80
N VAL A 34 5.34 -2.10 -6.56
CA VAL A 34 4.22 -1.73 -5.67
C VAL A 34 3.98 -0.22 -5.69
N LYS A 35 2.73 0.20 -5.68
CA LYS A 35 2.31 1.59 -5.47
C LYS A 35 1.43 1.66 -4.22
N VAL A 36 1.67 2.72 -3.45
CA VAL A 36 0.90 3.05 -2.25
C VAL A 36 0.18 4.36 -2.51
N LYS A 37 -1.14 4.38 -2.30
CA LYS A 37 -1.92 5.60 -2.28
C LYS A 37 -2.40 5.86 -0.86
N VAL A 38 -2.25 7.10 -0.39
CA VAL A 38 -2.71 7.52 0.93
C VAL A 38 -3.62 8.72 0.78
N ALA A 39 -4.85 8.61 1.29
CA ALA A 39 -5.71 9.78 1.48
C ALA A 39 -5.47 10.35 2.86
N ALA A 40 -4.91 11.55 2.92
CA ALA A 40 -4.66 12.25 4.17
C ALA A 40 -4.92 13.75 4.01
N ASN A 41 -5.38 14.41 5.06
CA ASN A 41 -5.60 15.87 5.06
C ASN A 41 -6.49 16.36 3.88
N GLY A 42 -7.48 15.56 3.48
CA GLY A 42 -8.35 15.86 2.33
C GLY A 42 -7.66 15.81 0.96
N LYS A 43 -6.46 15.23 0.87
CA LYS A 43 -5.68 15.07 -0.37
C LYS A 43 -5.24 13.62 -0.58
N ASN A 44 -5.05 13.26 -1.85
CA ASN A 44 -4.54 11.96 -2.24
C ASN A 44 -3.04 12.06 -2.57
N HIS A 45 -2.23 11.24 -1.91
CA HIS A 45 -0.79 11.10 -2.11
C HIS A 45 -0.50 9.75 -2.77
N SER A 46 0.42 9.72 -3.74
CA SER A 46 0.80 8.50 -4.46
C SER A 46 2.31 8.28 -4.37
N PHE A 47 2.71 7.07 -3.99
CA PHE A 47 4.09 6.67 -3.80
C PHE A 47 4.35 5.40 -4.63
N GLU A 48 5.16 5.51 -5.67
CA GLU A 48 5.55 4.36 -6.51
C GLU A 48 6.85 3.79 -5.97
N THR A 49 6.82 2.60 -5.39
CA THR A 49 7.98 2.01 -4.70
C THR A 49 8.92 1.30 -5.68
N ASP A 50 10.17 1.08 -5.23
CA ASP A 50 11.12 0.23 -5.96
C ASP A 50 10.94 -1.26 -5.60
N THR A 51 9.96 -1.58 -4.74
CA THR A 51 9.67 -2.94 -4.25
C THR A 51 8.96 -3.77 -5.32
N LYS A 52 9.47 -4.97 -5.59
CA LYS A 52 8.87 -5.92 -6.55
C LYS A 52 7.57 -6.51 -6.01
N ALA A 53 6.53 -6.52 -6.84
CA ALA A 53 5.19 -6.97 -6.48
C ALA A 53 5.04 -8.50 -6.31
N ASP A 54 6.00 -9.28 -6.81
CA ASP A 54 6.06 -10.74 -6.70
C ASP A 54 6.85 -11.22 -5.46
N GLN A 55 7.35 -10.30 -4.64
CA GLN A 55 8.12 -10.62 -3.43
C GLN A 55 7.36 -10.22 -2.17
N PRO A 56 6.37 -11.04 -1.70
CA PRO A 56 5.48 -10.68 -0.59
C PRO A 56 6.22 -10.28 0.69
N GLN A 57 7.33 -10.95 1.03
CA GLN A 57 8.12 -10.61 2.21
C GLN A 57 8.72 -9.19 2.14
N ASN A 58 9.19 -8.76 0.97
CA ASN A 58 9.74 -7.43 0.78
C ASN A 58 8.64 -6.36 0.86
N ILE A 59 7.45 -6.65 0.36
CA ILE A 59 6.27 -5.79 0.52
C ILE A 59 5.92 -5.65 2.01
N ILE A 60 5.94 -6.75 2.77
CA ILE A 60 5.67 -6.71 4.20
C ILE A 60 6.68 -5.81 4.92
N MET A 61 7.98 -6.03 4.70
CA MET A 61 9.03 -5.31 5.42
C MET A 61 9.12 -3.83 5.04
N SER A 62 9.04 -3.51 3.75
CA SER A 62 9.31 -2.15 3.25
C SER A 62 8.08 -1.26 3.18
N ILE A 63 6.88 -1.84 3.19
CA ILE A 63 5.62 -1.10 2.98
C ILE A 63 4.63 -1.35 4.11
N ILE A 64 4.24 -2.61 4.35
CA ILE A 64 3.15 -2.91 5.29
C ILE A 64 3.56 -2.64 6.74
N ASN A 65 4.72 -3.12 7.19
CA ASN A 65 5.19 -2.91 8.55
C ASN A 65 5.33 -1.42 8.90
N PRO A 66 5.94 -0.56 8.04
CA PRO A 66 5.97 0.88 8.28
C PRO A 66 4.59 1.53 8.43
N LEU A 67 3.61 1.11 7.63
CA LEU A 67 2.23 1.62 7.75
C LEU A 67 1.60 1.19 9.08
N ILE A 68 1.86 -0.05 9.52
CA ILE A 68 1.38 -0.55 10.82
C ILE A 68 2.07 0.17 11.99
N GLU A 69 3.39 0.37 11.92
CA GLU A 69 4.19 1.10 12.91
C GLU A 69 3.74 2.57 13.00
N ALA A 70 3.31 3.16 11.88
CA ALA A 70 2.66 4.46 11.82
C ALA A 70 1.20 4.45 12.32
N GLY A 71 0.68 3.35 12.88
CA GLY A 71 -0.67 3.27 13.43
C GLY A 71 -1.79 3.24 12.39
N LEU A 72 -1.48 2.94 11.12
CA LEU A 72 -2.44 2.95 10.00
C LEU A 72 -3.02 1.57 9.71
N SER A 73 -2.77 0.56 10.53
CA SER A 73 -3.14 -0.84 10.29
C SER A 73 -4.61 -1.05 9.90
N ASN A 74 -5.54 -0.30 10.50
CA ASN A 74 -6.98 -0.36 10.22
C ASN A 74 -7.40 0.32 8.90
N MET A 75 -6.50 1.10 8.29
CA MET A 75 -6.74 1.89 7.08
C MET A 75 -6.13 1.23 5.84
N ILE A 76 -5.32 0.19 6.01
CA ILE A 76 -4.64 -0.51 4.91
C ILE A 76 -5.63 -1.43 4.21
N SER A 77 -5.84 -1.18 2.93
CA SER A 77 -6.49 -2.09 1.99
C SER A 77 -5.46 -2.60 0.98
N VAL A 78 -5.29 -3.92 0.96
CA VAL A 78 -4.50 -4.62 -0.07
C VAL A 78 -5.50 -5.37 -0.94
N ALA A 79 -5.74 -4.85 -2.14
CA ALA A 79 -6.73 -5.40 -3.05
C ALA A 79 -6.29 -5.26 -4.51
N SER A 80 -7.00 -5.94 -5.41
CA SER A 80 -6.88 -5.70 -6.85
C SER A 80 -7.26 -4.23 -7.18
N PRO A 81 -6.77 -3.67 -8.30
CA PRO A 81 -7.08 -2.30 -8.73
C PRO A 81 -8.58 -2.02 -8.88
N ASP A 82 -9.39 -3.05 -9.10
CA ASP A 82 -10.85 -2.98 -9.16
C ASP A 82 -11.51 -2.62 -7.80
N ALA A 83 -10.73 -2.58 -6.72
CA ALA A 83 -11.12 -2.12 -5.40
C ALA A 83 -10.44 -0.81 -4.98
N ASP A 84 -9.87 -0.04 -5.93
CA ASP A 84 -9.32 1.28 -5.65
C ASP A 84 -10.45 2.31 -5.45
N SER A 85 -10.82 2.55 -4.20
CA SER A 85 -11.82 3.56 -3.79
C SER A 85 -11.51 5.00 -4.25
N PHE A 86 -10.31 5.24 -4.82
CA PHE A 86 -9.86 6.54 -5.31
C PHE A 86 -9.93 6.72 -6.83
N ALA A 87 -10.30 5.69 -7.60
CA ALA A 87 -10.30 5.77 -9.06
C ALA A 87 -11.68 6.20 -9.60
N MET A 88 -11.77 7.38 -10.23
CA MET A 88 -12.96 7.77 -11.01
C MET A 88 -13.10 6.97 -12.32
N GLN A 89 -12.04 6.28 -12.77
CA GLN A 89 -12.04 5.34 -13.88
C GLN A 89 -11.07 4.20 -13.54
N GLU A 90 -11.53 2.94 -13.65
CA GLU A 90 -10.68 1.75 -13.58
C GLU A 90 -9.57 1.84 -14.64
N SER A 91 -8.38 2.24 -14.20
CA SER A 91 -7.24 2.31 -15.10
C SER A 91 -6.70 0.91 -15.33
N ARG A 92 -6.91 0.39 -16.55
CA ARG A 92 -6.38 -0.88 -17.06
C ARG A 92 -4.85 -0.96 -17.12
N ILE A 93 -4.15 0.12 -16.74
CA ILE A 93 -2.67 0.21 -16.73
C ILE A 93 -2.10 -0.36 -15.42
N TYR A 94 -2.93 -0.50 -14.37
CA TYR A 94 -2.48 -1.02 -13.08
C TYR A 94 -2.64 -2.54 -13.05
N LYS A 95 -1.52 -3.27 -12.96
CA LYS A 95 -1.51 -4.73 -12.89
C LYS A 95 -1.67 -5.18 -11.44
N GLU A 96 -2.56 -6.13 -11.22
CA GLU A 96 -2.89 -6.66 -9.90
C GLU A 96 -1.69 -7.32 -9.20
N LEU A 97 -1.68 -7.31 -7.86
CA LEU A 97 -0.84 -8.23 -7.10
C LEU A 97 -1.34 -9.67 -7.36
N PRO A 98 -0.46 -10.68 -7.44
CA PRO A 98 -0.92 -12.07 -7.50
C PRO A 98 -1.87 -12.39 -6.33
N CYS A 99 -2.95 -13.13 -6.56
CA CYS A 99 -3.94 -13.46 -5.52
C CYS A 99 -3.31 -14.05 -4.25
N ASP A 100 -2.30 -14.91 -4.41
CA ASP A 100 -1.57 -15.51 -3.28
C ASP A 100 -0.82 -14.45 -2.47
N THR A 101 -0.23 -13.45 -3.13
CA THR A 101 0.42 -12.31 -2.48
C THR A 101 -0.61 -11.48 -1.71
N ILE A 102 -1.77 -11.16 -2.31
CA ILE A 102 -2.84 -10.42 -1.64
C ILE A 102 -3.30 -11.15 -0.37
N ALA A 103 -3.53 -12.46 -0.47
CA ALA A 103 -3.95 -13.29 0.66
C ALA A 103 -2.92 -13.29 1.79
N LEU A 104 -1.63 -13.41 1.47
CA LEU A 104 -0.54 -13.37 2.45
C LEU A 104 -0.44 -12.01 3.16
N LEU A 105 -0.55 -10.91 2.41
CA LEU A 105 -0.48 -9.56 2.96
C LEU A 105 -1.67 -9.26 3.87
N ASN A 106 -2.89 -9.61 3.45
CA ASN A 106 -4.10 -9.45 4.26
C ASN A 106 -4.08 -10.32 5.52
N ALA A 107 -3.56 -11.56 5.42
CA ALA A 107 -3.38 -12.43 6.58
C ALA A 107 -2.37 -11.84 7.59
N HIS A 108 -1.28 -11.22 7.11
CA HIS A 108 -0.31 -10.52 7.95
C HIS A 108 -0.92 -9.32 8.67
N ILE A 109 -1.61 -8.43 7.94
CA ILE A 109 -2.29 -7.26 8.52
C ILE A 109 -3.29 -7.70 9.59
N LYS A 110 -4.12 -8.71 9.28
CA LYS A 110 -5.12 -9.23 10.24
C LYS A 110 -4.48 -9.79 11.51
N LYS A 111 -3.35 -10.48 11.41
CA LYS A 111 -2.61 -10.97 12.59
C LYS A 111 -2.13 -9.83 13.49
N GLN A 112 -1.65 -8.74 12.89
CA GLN A 112 -1.19 -7.56 13.64
C GLN A 112 -2.35 -6.81 14.30
N LEU A 113 -3.52 -6.76 13.66
CA LEU A 113 -4.72 -6.15 14.24
C LEU A 113 -5.28 -6.91 15.46
N VAL A 114 -5.10 -8.23 15.52
CA VAL A 114 -5.54 -9.05 16.66
C VAL A 114 -4.52 -9.01 17.81
N ALA A 115 -3.26 -8.68 17.51
CA ALA A 115 -2.17 -8.63 18.48
C ALA A 115 -2.00 -7.25 19.15
N ALA A 116 -2.62 -6.21 18.61
CA ALA A 116 -2.61 -4.83 19.12
C ALA A 116 -3.80 -4.56 20.06
#